data_AF-A0A4R4F1X8-F1
#
_entry.id   AF-A0A4R4F1X8-F1
#
_cell.length_a   1.000
_cell.length_b   1.000
_cell.length_c   1.000
_cell.angle_alpha   90.00
_cell.angle_beta   90.00
_cell.angle_gamma   90.00
#
_symmetry.space_group_name_H-M   'P 1'
#
loop_
_entity.id
_entity.type
_entity.pdbx_description
1 polymer ?
#
loop_
_entity_poly.entity_id
_entity_poly.type
_entity_poly.pdbx_seq_one_letter_code
_entity_poly.pdbx_strand_id
1 'polypeptide(L)'
;MRRLGLAWLLLACALADVAIGAPPAPAVVYPPELRGAWFTDDAEGRAGCAAHRRRPTPRNEHDWGRIVGAIMIGGDVAHHVSDYGEGAFYIPTSVVPLGAGWWRIESRVGIDGEPDPQEPPTVSELRLEQGRLQWRDAGESGHARPRLVLCSRRIPGDAG
;
A
#
# COMPACT_ATOMS: atom_id res chain seq x y z
N MET A 1 13.46 -64.80 51.98
CA MET A 1 13.53 -63.62 52.87
C MET A 1 13.91 -62.39 52.05
N ARG A 2 13.33 -61.24 52.39
CA ARG A 2 13.61 -59.86 51.93
C ARG A 2 12.92 -59.34 50.66
N ARG A 3 11.79 -58.66 50.96
CA ARG A 3 11.14 -57.56 50.24
C ARG A 3 12.10 -56.37 50.05
N LEU A 4 11.90 -55.60 48.97
CA LEU A 4 12.20 -54.17 48.73
C LEU A 4 12.07 -53.98 47.20
N GLY A 5 11.31 -53.06 46.61
CA GLY A 5 10.61 -51.88 47.07
C GLY A 5 10.57 -50.88 45.91
N LEU A 6 9.47 -50.13 45.80
CA LEU A 6 9.32 -48.83 45.13
C LEU A 6 9.40 -48.81 43.58
N ALA A 7 8.26 -48.67 42.91
CA ALA A 7 7.61 -47.37 42.62
C ALA A 7 8.42 -46.51 41.63
N TRP A 8 8.28 -46.83 40.34
CA TRP A 8 8.63 -45.93 39.25
C TRP A 8 7.33 -45.41 38.61
N LEU A 9 6.69 -44.48 39.30
CA LEU A 9 5.76 -43.52 38.71
C LEU A 9 6.58 -42.26 38.42
N LEU A 10 7.11 -42.14 37.20
CA LEU A 10 7.60 -40.86 36.67
C LEU A 10 7.17 -40.79 35.21
N LEU A 11 6.05 -40.11 34.98
CA LEU A 11 6.05 -38.70 34.57
C LEU A 11 5.99 -38.63 33.03
N ALA A 12 4.82 -38.97 32.49
CA ALA A 12 4.46 -38.55 31.15
C ALA A 12 4.29 -37.04 31.18
N CYS A 13 5.37 -36.30 30.91
CA CYS A 13 5.27 -34.89 30.58
C CYS A 13 4.41 -34.79 29.32
N ALA A 14 3.16 -34.39 29.52
CA ALA A 14 2.33 -33.81 28.50
C ALA A 14 3.15 -32.69 27.85
N LEU A 15 3.56 -32.91 26.60
CA LEU A 15 3.86 -31.81 25.70
C LEU A 15 2.53 -31.09 25.51
N ALA A 16 2.25 -30.15 26.42
CA ALA A 16 1.37 -29.06 26.10
C ALA A 16 2.04 -28.37 24.92
N ASP A 17 1.51 -28.63 23.72
CA ASP A 17 1.69 -27.79 22.55
C ASP A 17 1.21 -26.40 22.94
N VAL A 18 2.09 -25.65 23.58
CA VAL A 18 2.01 -24.20 23.60
C VAL A 18 2.23 -23.84 22.15
N ALA A 19 1.13 -23.74 21.41
CA ALA A 19 1.07 -22.96 20.19
C ALA A 19 1.39 -21.52 20.62
N ILE A 20 2.69 -21.24 20.79
CA ILE A 20 3.25 -19.91 20.86
C ILE A 20 2.76 -19.28 19.56
N GLY A 21 1.72 -18.46 19.67
CA GLY A 21 1.01 -17.90 18.54
C GLY A 21 2.02 -17.39 17.53
N ALA A 22 1.98 -17.95 16.33
CA ALA A 22 2.85 -17.51 15.26
C ALA A 22 2.75 -15.98 15.18
N PRO A 23 3.88 -15.24 15.08
CA PRO A 23 3.82 -13.81 14.95
C PRO A 23 2.91 -13.45 13.76
N PRO A 24 2.13 -12.36 13.85
CA PRO A 24 1.28 -11.94 12.74
C PRO A 24 2.13 -11.82 11.48
N ALA A 25 1.58 -12.28 10.35
CA ALA A 25 2.26 -12.15 9.07
C ALA A 25 2.64 -10.69 8.84
N PRO A 26 3.83 -10.42 8.26
CA PRO A 26 4.25 -9.06 8.00
C PRO A 26 3.23 -8.34 7.10
N ALA A 27 2.95 -7.08 7.40
CA ALA A 27 2.06 -6.26 6.59
C ALA A 27 2.60 -6.16 5.16
N VAL A 28 1.71 -6.37 4.18
CA VAL A 28 2.03 -6.16 2.77
C VAL A 28 2.12 -4.67 2.52
N VAL A 29 3.21 -4.23 1.90
CA VAL A 29 3.49 -2.81 1.67
C VAL A 29 3.96 -2.56 0.25
N TYR A 30 3.65 -1.37 -0.28
CA TYR A 30 4.20 -0.90 -1.54
C TYR A 30 5.75 -0.85 -1.48
N PRO A 31 6.43 -1.18 -2.58
CA PRO A 31 7.88 -1.07 -2.68
C PRO A 31 8.36 0.38 -2.43
N PRO A 32 9.47 0.59 -1.68
CA PRO A 32 9.96 1.93 -1.37
C PRO A 32 10.15 2.85 -2.58
N GLU A 33 10.56 2.29 -3.71
CA GLU A 33 10.77 3.00 -4.97
C GLU A 33 9.48 3.60 -5.55
N LEU A 34 8.31 2.99 -5.27
CA LEU A 34 7.00 3.49 -5.68
C LEU A 34 6.43 4.54 -4.72
N ARG A 35 6.95 4.64 -3.49
CA ARG A 35 6.40 5.53 -2.47
C ARG A 35 6.66 7.01 -2.77
N GLY A 36 5.65 7.85 -2.55
CA GLY A 36 5.72 9.28 -2.77
C GLY A 36 4.46 9.87 -3.39
N ALA A 37 4.53 11.17 -3.67
CA ALA A 37 3.50 11.94 -4.35
C ALA A 37 3.82 12.04 -5.84
N TRP A 38 2.93 11.53 -6.68
CA TRP A 38 3.08 11.41 -8.12
C TRP A 38 2.05 12.27 -8.84
N PHE A 39 2.48 13.06 -9.82
CA PHE A 39 1.64 14.00 -10.56
C PHE A 39 1.83 13.83 -12.06
N THR A 40 0.85 14.24 -12.87
CA THR A 40 1.02 14.29 -14.32
C THR A 40 2.07 15.34 -14.72
N ASP A 41 2.68 15.15 -15.89
CA ASP A 41 3.69 16.08 -16.46
C ASP A 41 3.04 17.15 -17.35
N ASP A 42 1.79 17.50 -17.10
CA ASP A 42 1.08 18.58 -17.79
C ASP A 42 1.07 19.86 -16.93
N ALA A 43 0.40 20.91 -17.41
CA ALA A 43 0.36 22.20 -16.71
C ALA A 43 -0.31 22.10 -15.33
N GLU A 44 -1.36 21.29 -15.23
CA GLU A 44 -2.14 21.09 -14.02
C GLU A 44 -1.34 20.28 -13.00
N GLY A 45 -0.77 19.13 -13.40
CA GLY A 45 0.06 18.30 -12.53
C GLY A 45 1.31 19.03 -12.04
N ARG A 46 1.95 19.86 -12.88
CA ARG A 46 3.07 20.72 -12.44
C ARG A 46 2.64 21.78 -11.42
N ALA A 47 1.47 22.40 -11.62
CA ALA A 47 0.93 23.38 -10.67
C ALA A 47 0.60 22.71 -9.32
N GLY A 48 -0.05 21.53 -9.36
CA GLY A 48 -0.36 20.75 -8.18
C GLY A 48 0.90 20.27 -7.43
N CYS A 49 1.91 19.80 -8.16
CA CYS A 49 3.20 19.45 -7.55
C CYS A 49 3.87 20.66 -6.87
N ALA A 50 3.83 21.84 -7.50
CA ALA A 50 4.36 23.06 -6.90
C ALA A 50 3.60 23.46 -5.63
N ALA A 51 2.29 23.25 -5.57
CA ALA A 51 1.48 23.47 -4.38
C ALA A 51 1.83 22.46 -3.27
N HIS A 52 1.90 21.16 -3.59
CA HIS A 52 2.27 20.08 -2.68
C HIS A 52 3.64 20.33 -2.03
N ARG A 53 4.64 20.72 -2.82
CA ARG A 53 5.99 21.00 -2.29
C ARG A 53 6.02 22.15 -1.27
N ARG A 54 5.13 23.14 -1.40
CA ARG A 54 5.01 24.24 -0.43
C ARG A 54 4.25 23.82 0.82
N ARG A 55 3.28 22.92 0.68
CA ARG A 55 2.46 22.41 1.76
C ARG A 55 2.12 20.92 1.53
N PRO A 56 2.97 20.00 2.03
CA PRO A 56 2.80 18.57 1.78
C PRO A 56 1.61 17.95 2.52
N THR A 57 1.09 18.61 3.56
CA THR A 57 -0.06 18.14 4.34
C THR A 57 -1.24 19.07 4.09
N PRO A 58 -2.26 18.65 3.31
CA PRO A 58 -3.50 19.38 3.18
C PRO A 58 -4.19 19.54 4.54
N ARG A 59 -4.78 20.71 4.78
CA ARG A 59 -5.48 21.01 6.05
C ARG A 59 -6.98 21.22 5.89
N ASN A 60 -7.44 21.37 4.65
CA ASN A 60 -8.82 21.64 4.29
C ASN A 60 -9.06 21.18 2.85
N GLU A 61 -10.34 21.17 2.46
CA GLU A 61 -10.81 20.80 1.12
C GLU A 61 -10.12 21.60 0.01
N HIS A 62 -9.87 22.90 0.23
CA HIS A 62 -9.19 23.75 -0.75
C HIS A 62 -7.73 23.32 -1.02
N ASP A 63 -7.02 22.89 0.00
CA ASP A 63 -5.67 22.36 -0.14
C ASP A 63 -5.68 20.99 -0.85
N TRP A 64 -6.72 20.17 -0.63
CA TRP A 64 -6.93 18.93 -1.37
C TRP A 64 -7.27 19.16 -2.85
N GLY A 65 -8.10 20.16 -3.15
CA GLY A 65 -8.44 20.55 -4.53
C GLY A 65 -7.21 20.89 -5.40
N ARG A 66 -6.09 21.29 -4.79
CA ARG A 66 -4.83 21.60 -5.50
C ARG A 66 -4.01 20.37 -5.90
N ILE A 67 -4.37 19.19 -5.42
CA ILE A 67 -3.66 17.94 -5.69
C ILE A 67 -4.57 16.90 -6.34
N VAL A 68 -5.72 17.32 -6.88
CA VAL A 68 -6.57 16.49 -7.73
C VAL A 68 -5.76 15.90 -8.88
N GLY A 69 -6.01 14.62 -9.18
CA GLY A 69 -5.28 13.84 -10.18
C GLY A 69 -3.92 13.31 -9.70
N ALA A 70 -3.46 13.68 -8.49
CA ALA A 70 -2.26 13.09 -7.91
C ALA A 70 -2.50 11.66 -7.42
N ILE A 71 -1.43 10.87 -7.42
CA ILE A 71 -1.38 9.56 -6.75
C ILE A 71 -0.39 9.64 -5.60
N MET A 72 -0.88 9.43 -4.38
CA MET A 72 -0.06 9.40 -3.17
C MET A 72 0.15 7.95 -2.77
N ILE A 73 1.39 7.46 -2.81
CA ILE A 73 1.71 6.07 -2.47
C ILE A 73 2.48 6.04 -1.15
N GLY A 74 1.85 5.56 -0.10
CA GLY A 74 2.45 5.29 1.21
C GLY A 74 3.01 3.87 1.30
N GLY A 75 3.28 3.42 2.53
CA GLY A 75 3.67 2.04 2.78
C GLY A 75 2.50 1.08 2.55
N ASP A 76 1.37 1.36 3.17
CA ASP A 76 0.21 0.47 3.31
C ASP A 76 -1.02 0.92 2.52
N VAL A 77 -0.97 2.07 1.85
CA VAL A 77 -2.07 2.59 1.05
C VAL A 77 -1.57 3.44 -0.11
N ALA A 78 -2.27 3.39 -1.23
CA ALA A 78 -2.18 4.40 -2.27
C ALA A 78 -3.51 5.14 -2.41
N HIS A 79 -3.49 6.46 -2.55
CA HIS A 79 -4.67 7.30 -2.72
C HIS A 79 -4.63 8.00 -4.07
N HIS A 80 -5.62 7.72 -4.91
CA HIS A 80 -5.86 8.41 -6.17
C HIS A 80 -6.83 9.55 -5.90
N VAL A 81 -6.34 10.79 -5.90
CA VAL A 81 -7.13 11.97 -5.49
C VAL A 81 -8.02 12.41 -6.65
N SER A 82 -9.35 12.49 -6.45
CA SER A 82 -10.30 12.88 -7.50
C SER A 82 -10.99 14.23 -7.26
N ASP A 83 -11.42 14.56 -6.04
CA ASP A 83 -11.97 15.88 -5.70
C ASP A 83 -11.94 16.15 -4.20
N TYR A 84 -11.65 17.37 -3.74
CA TYR A 84 -11.69 17.81 -2.32
C TYR A 84 -11.15 16.86 -1.22
N GLY A 85 -10.34 15.85 -1.54
CA GLY A 85 -9.80 14.85 -0.60
C GLY A 85 -10.43 13.46 -0.74
N GLU A 86 -11.47 13.36 -1.56
CA GLU A 86 -12.10 12.14 -2.06
C GLU A 86 -11.20 11.39 -3.04
N GLY A 87 -11.65 10.20 -3.44
CA GLY A 87 -11.05 9.36 -4.45
C GLY A 87 -10.91 7.92 -4.02
N ALA A 88 -9.99 7.21 -4.67
CA ALA A 88 -9.84 5.77 -4.48
C ALA A 88 -8.64 5.42 -3.61
N PHE A 89 -8.86 4.61 -2.58
CA PHE A 89 -7.84 4.08 -1.68
C PHE A 89 -7.54 2.63 -2.02
N TYR A 90 -6.27 2.31 -2.30
CA TYR A 90 -5.79 0.99 -2.69
C TYR A 90 -4.90 0.43 -1.57
N ILE A 91 -5.46 -0.48 -0.78
CA ILE A 91 -4.75 -1.17 0.29
C ILE A 91 -4.16 -2.48 -0.27
N PRO A 92 -2.83 -2.64 -0.34
CA PRO A 92 -2.21 -3.77 -1.00
C PRO A 92 -2.39 -5.04 -0.17
N THR A 93 -2.83 -6.12 -0.81
CA THR A 93 -2.94 -7.46 -0.23
C THR A 93 -1.87 -8.41 -0.79
N SER A 94 -1.30 -8.09 -1.96
CA SER A 94 -0.16 -8.80 -2.53
C SER A 94 0.68 -7.84 -3.38
N VAL A 95 2.00 -7.99 -3.34
CA VAL A 95 2.94 -7.24 -4.18
C VAL A 95 3.97 -8.22 -4.73
N VAL A 96 3.95 -8.43 -6.05
CA VAL A 96 4.83 -9.36 -6.74
C VAL A 96 5.70 -8.61 -7.76
N PRO A 97 7.03 -8.59 -7.59
CA PRO A 97 7.92 -8.03 -8.60
C PRO A 97 7.91 -8.91 -9.86
N LEU A 98 7.75 -8.31 -11.03
CA LEU A 98 7.76 -8.99 -12.33
C LEU A 98 9.10 -8.83 -13.07
N GLY A 99 10.00 -7.99 -12.56
CA GLY A 99 11.28 -7.64 -13.20
C GLY A 99 11.18 -6.38 -14.07
N ALA A 100 12.33 -5.86 -14.51
CA ALA A 100 12.42 -4.66 -15.36
C ALA A 100 11.64 -3.42 -14.82
N GLY A 101 11.57 -3.28 -13.49
CA GLY A 101 10.83 -2.20 -12.84
C GLY A 101 9.31 -2.34 -12.92
N TRP A 102 8.79 -3.56 -13.06
CA TRP A 102 7.36 -3.87 -12.97
C TRP A 102 6.99 -4.57 -11.68
N TRP A 103 5.79 -4.26 -11.18
CA TRP A 103 5.13 -4.93 -10.06
C TRP A 103 3.68 -5.23 -10.43
N ARG A 104 3.22 -6.42 -10.06
CA ARG A 104 1.80 -6.77 -9.99
C ARG A 104 1.35 -6.58 -8.55
N ILE A 105 0.31 -5.80 -8.34
CA ILE A 105 -0.23 -5.48 -7.03
C ILE A 105 -1.69 -5.88 -7.00
N GLU A 106 -2.07 -6.66 -5.99
CA GLU A 106 -3.47 -6.90 -5.66
C GLU A 106 -3.85 -5.97 -4.52
N SER A 107 -4.99 -5.30 -4.64
CA SER A 107 -5.45 -4.32 -3.65
C SER A 107 -6.93 -4.45 -3.38
N ARG A 108 -7.32 -4.25 -2.13
CA ARG A 108 -8.71 -3.89 -1.82
C ARG A 108 -8.88 -2.40 -2.10
N VAL A 109 -9.97 -2.04 -2.77
CA VAL A 109 -10.23 -0.68 -3.21
C VAL A 109 -11.45 -0.13 -2.49
N GLY A 110 -11.30 1.05 -1.89
CA GLY A 110 -12.40 1.81 -1.31
C GLY A 110 -12.54 3.13 -2.04
N ILE A 111 -13.76 3.54 -2.36
CA ILE A 111 -14.06 4.85 -2.95
C ILE A 111 -14.60 5.74 -1.84
N ASP A 112 -13.92 6.86 -1.61
CA ASP A 112 -14.25 7.88 -0.61
C ASP A 112 -14.31 7.34 0.83
N GLY A 113 -13.75 6.16 1.06
CA GLY A 113 -13.81 5.44 2.33
C GLY A 113 -13.04 4.13 2.33
N GLU A 114 -13.21 3.34 3.39
CA GLU A 114 -12.55 2.05 3.54
C GLU A 114 -13.09 1.00 2.52
N PRO A 115 -12.23 0.10 2.01
CA PRO A 115 -12.66 -0.97 1.12
C PRO A 115 -13.65 -1.94 1.80
N ASP A 116 -14.69 -2.35 1.09
CA ASP A 116 -15.56 -3.45 1.53
C ASP A 116 -14.74 -4.77 1.56
N PRO A 117 -14.65 -5.47 2.71
CA PRO A 117 -13.91 -6.73 2.80
C PRO A 117 -14.51 -7.87 1.97
N GLN A 118 -15.77 -7.77 1.51
CA GLN A 118 -16.42 -8.77 0.66
C GLN A 118 -16.11 -8.59 -0.83
N GLU A 119 -15.60 -7.42 -1.24
CA GLU A 119 -15.26 -7.18 -2.63
C GLU A 119 -13.99 -7.91 -3.06
N PRO A 120 -13.95 -8.47 -4.27
CA PRO A 120 -12.74 -9.09 -4.79
C PRO A 120 -11.63 -8.05 -4.96
N PRO A 121 -10.36 -8.43 -4.74
CA PRO A 121 -9.25 -7.50 -4.94
C PRO A 121 -9.14 -7.08 -6.40
N THR A 122 -8.79 -5.82 -6.61
CA THR A 122 -8.36 -5.30 -7.91
C THR A 122 -6.90 -5.64 -8.14
N VAL A 123 -6.58 -6.07 -9.36
CA VAL A 123 -5.20 -6.29 -9.79
C VAL A 123 -4.74 -5.05 -10.56
N SER A 124 -3.58 -4.51 -10.23
CA SER A 124 -2.93 -3.42 -10.96
C SER A 124 -1.49 -3.79 -11.30
N GLU A 125 -0.99 -3.27 -12.41
CA GLU A 125 0.41 -3.34 -12.81
C GLU A 125 1.04 -1.95 -12.75
N LEU A 126 2.10 -1.83 -11.97
CA LEU A 126 2.85 -0.59 -11.82
C LEU A 126 4.23 -0.77 -12.48
N ARG A 127 4.65 0.22 -13.26
CA ARG A 127 5.99 0.29 -13.85
C ARG A 127 6.69 1.57 -13.44
N LEU A 128 7.92 1.44 -12.96
CA LEU A 128 8.82 2.56 -12.75
C LEU A 128 9.94 2.52 -13.80
N GLU A 129 9.95 3.50 -14.70
CA GLU A 129 10.94 3.60 -15.77
C GLU A 129 11.41 5.05 -15.89
N GLN A 130 12.73 5.27 -15.82
CA GLN A 130 13.35 6.60 -15.95
C GLN A 130 12.73 7.65 -15.00
N GLY A 131 12.37 7.25 -13.78
CA GLY A 131 11.74 8.12 -12.79
C GLY A 131 10.28 8.48 -13.06
N ARG A 132 9.63 7.83 -14.03
CA ARG A 132 8.22 7.97 -14.34
C ARG A 132 7.44 6.73 -13.91
N LEU A 133 6.34 6.95 -13.20
CA LEU A 133 5.42 5.91 -12.78
C LEU A 133 4.31 5.74 -13.82
N GLN A 134 4.07 4.50 -14.21
CA GLN A 134 2.90 4.10 -14.95
C GLN A 134 2.09 3.15 -14.08
N TRP A 135 0.79 3.43 -13.94
CA TRP A 135 -0.16 2.59 -13.23
C TRP A 135 -1.22 2.10 -14.21
N ARG A 136 -1.50 0.81 -14.23
CA ARG A 136 -2.54 0.19 -15.07
C ARG A 136 -3.39 -0.72 -14.22
N ASP A 137 -4.70 -0.55 -14.26
CA ASP A 137 -5.62 -1.51 -13.63
C ASP A 137 -5.90 -2.64 -14.62
N ALA A 138 -5.80 -3.89 -14.16
CA ALA A 138 -5.98 -5.07 -15.01
C ALA A 138 -7.44 -5.14 -15.47
N GLY A 139 -7.68 -5.02 -16.77
CA GLY A 139 -9.02 -5.03 -17.36
C GLY A 139 -9.43 -3.69 -18.00
N GLU A 140 -8.72 -2.59 -17.72
CA GLU A 140 -8.90 -1.33 -18.47
C GLU A 140 -8.17 -1.39 -19.81
N SER A 141 -8.82 -1.98 -20.81
CA SER A 141 -8.38 -1.96 -22.20
C SER A 141 -8.74 -0.62 -22.87
N GLY A 142 -7.92 0.42 -22.67
CA GLY A 142 -8.00 1.57 -23.59
C GLY A 142 -7.38 2.89 -23.14
N HIS A 143 -7.23 3.13 -21.83
CA HIS A 143 -6.68 4.38 -21.33
C HIS A 143 -5.53 4.09 -20.39
N ALA A 144 -4.32 3.99 -20.94
CA ALA A 144 -3.13 4.05 -20.10
C ALA A 144 -3.20 5.37 -19.32
N ARG A 145 -3.27 5.29 -17.98
CA ARG A 145 -3.19 6.49 -17.15
C ARG A 145 -1.95 7.29 -17.57
N PRO A 146 -2.04 8.64 -17.58
CA PRO A 146 -0.91 9.48 -17.94
C PRO A 146 0.31 9.10 -17.10
N ARG A 147 1.50 9.07 -17.72
CA ARG A 147 2.74 8.79 -17.00
C ARG A 147 2.95 9.88 -15.96
N LEU A 148 3.12 9.46 -14.72
CA LEU A 148 3.30 10.35 -13.58
C LEU A 148 4.77 10.57 -13.31
N VAL A 149 5.10 11.73 -12.77
CA VAL A 149 6.44 12.13 -12.36
C VAL A 149 6.45 12.27 -10.84
N LEU A 150 7.53 11.78 -10.22
CA LEU A 150 7.71 11.92 -8.79
C LEU A 150 7.84 13.40 -8.41
N CYS A 151 6.90 13.89 -7.62
CA CYS A 151 6.94 15.25 -7.10
C CYS A 151 7.74 15.33 -5.79
N SER A 152 7.48 14.41 -4.86
CA SER A 152 8.07 14.38 -3.52
C SER A 152 8.03 12.97 -2.95
N ARG A 153 9.02 12.60 -2.13
CA ARG A 153 8.97 11.37 -1.31
C ARG A 153 8.12 11.52 -0.06
N ARG A 154 7.79 12.76 0.34
CA ARG A 154 6.90 13.05 1.46
C ARG A 154 5.45 13.06 0.98
N ILE A 155 4.60 12.26 1.61
CA ILE A 155 3.15 12.29 1.46
C ILE A 155 2.47 12.82 2.73
N PRO A 156 1.20 13.26 2.68
CA PRO A 156 0.46 13.65 3.87
C PRO A 156 0.42 12.50 4.88
N GLY A 157 0.69 12.79 6.16
CA GLY A 157 0.62 11.77 7.23
C GLY A 157 1.91 11.01 7.49
N ASP A 158 2.93 11.11 6.62
CA ASP A 158 4.27 10.63 6.96
C ASP A 158 4.82 11.43 8.14
N ALA A 159 5.01 10.77 9.29
CA ALA A 159 5.84 11.29 10.37
C ALA A 159 7.29 11.30 9.87
N GLY A 160 7.68 12.40 9.22
CA GLY A 160 9.09 12.69 8.90
C GLY A 160 9.93 12.88 10.13
#